data_AF-A0A9X5X6H4-F1
#
_entry.id   AF-A0A9X5X6H4-F1
#
_cell.length_a   1.000
_cell.length_b   1.000
_cell.length_c   1.000
_cell.angle_alpha   90.00
_cell.angle_beta   90.00
_cell.angle_gamma   90.00
#
_symmetry.space_group_name_H-M   'P 1'
#
loop_
_entity.id
_entity.type
_entity.pdbx_description
1 polymer ?
#
loop_
_entity_poly.entity_id
_entity_poly.type
_entity_poly.pdbx_seq_one_letter_code
_entity_poly.pdbx_strand_id
1 'polypeptide(L)'
;MEILWVLMALAMFSLVLLPVLRRRRTGIQLVSPGDPDAADPANYGFLRQEELDIRMRGPDGDLLDVLDLVQRTQEYQAASQLLAGTEISGETRWQRVQAFAGAASLELQQRPGGVSETPGGQWLRVWRGEKPK
;
A
#
# COMPACT_ATOMS: atom_id res chain seq x y z
N MET A 1 27.03 19.90 49.51
CA MET A 1 27.35 19.87 48.06
C MET A 1 26.67 18.71 47.34
N GLU A 2 26.49 17.54 47.98
CA GLU A 2 25.82 16.37 47.37
C GLU A 2 24.35 16.61 47.00
N ILE A 3 23.63 17.40 47.81
CA ILE A 3 22.20 17.69 47.57
C ILE A 3 21.97 18.42 46.24
N LEU A 4 22.93 19.26 45.81
CA LEU A 4 22.85 19.97 44.53
C LEU A 4 23.00 19.00 43.35
N TRP A 5 23.85 17.98 43.48
CA TRP A 5 24.00 16.94 42.47
C TRP A 5 22.75 16.07 42.33
N VAL A 6 22.11 15.73 43.45
CA VAL A 6 20.84 14.97 43.44
C VAL A 6 19.73 15.78 42.77
N LEU A 7 19.61 17.07 43.11
CA LEU A 7 18.62 17.95 42.49
C LEU A 7 18.88 18.17 41.00
N MET A 8 20.15 18.30 40.60
CA MET A 8 20.54 18.40 39.19
C MET A 8 20.17 17.13 38.41
N ALA A 9 20.45 15.95 38.97
CA ALA A 9 20.09 14.68 38.36
C ALA A 9 18.56 14.55 38.20
N LEU A 10 17.78 14.91 39.23
CA LEU A 10 16.32 14.88 39.19
C LEU A 10 15.76 15.85 38.14
N ALA A 11 16.33 17.05 38.02
CA ALA A 11 15.94 18.04 37.02
C ALA A 11 16.21 17.54 35.59
N MET A 12 17.40 16.97 35.35
CA MET A 12 17.74 16.39 34.05
C MET A 12 16.85 15.19 33.70
N PHE A 13 16.58 14.31 34.68
CA PHE A 13 15.68 13.18 34.48
C PHE A 13 14.27 13.63 34.12
N SER A 14 13.75 14.63 34.85
CA SER A 14 12.43 15.20 34.61
C SER A 14 12.33 15.85 33.23
N LEU A 15 13.36 16.57 32.79
CA LEU A 15 13.42 17.21 31.47
C LEU A 15 13.31 16.20 30.33
N VAL A 16 13.91 15.01 30.50
CA VAL A 16 13.86 13.93 29.49
C VAL A 16 12.57 13.13 29.59
N LEU A 17 12.09 12.80 30.80
CA LEU A 17 10.89 11.99 30.98
C LEU A 17 9.59 12.73 30.66
N LEU A 18 9.43 13.99 31.08
CA LEU A 18 8.18 14.73 30.90
C LEU A 18 7.68 14.76 29.44
N PRO A 19 8.48 15.10 28.42
CA PRO A 19 8.00 15.15 27.05
C PRO A 19 7.61 13.77 26.53
N VAL A 20 8.33 12.71 26.93
CA VAL A 20 8.01 11.33 26.54
C VAL A 20 6.67 10.87 27.14
N LEU A 21 6.45 11.15 28.43
CA LEU A 21 5.17 10.82 29.08
C LEU A 21 4.01 11.69 28.58
N ARG A 22 4.24 12.97 28.28
CA ARG A 22 3.22 13.86 27.70
C ARG A 22 2.80 13.41 26.30
N ARG A 23 3.75 13.02 25.45
CA ARG A 23 3.48 12.55 24.09
C ARG A 23 2.63 11.28 24.05
N ARG A 24 2.72 10.43 25.08
CA ARG A 24 1.87 9.23 25.23
C ARG A 24 0.41 9.57 25.57
N ARG A 25 0.13 10.73 26.17
CA ARG A 25 -1.23 11.13 26.56
C ARG A 25 -1.99 11.87 25.46
N THR A 26 -1.29 12.43 24.47
CA THR A 26 -1.87 13.19 23.35
C THR A 26 -1.93 12.38 22.05
N GLY A 27 -1.91 11.05 22.13
CA GLY A 27 -2.15 10.20 20.97
C GLY A 27 -3.63 10.22 20.60
N ILE A 28 -3.93 10.15 19.30
CA ILE A 28 -5.28 9.85 18.81
C ILE A 28 -5.65 8.48 19.39
N GLN A 29 -6.53 8.47 20.39
CA GLN A 29 -7.05 7.24 20.98
C GLN A 29 -8.34 6.89 20.27
N LEU A 30 -8.53 5.61 19.97
CA LEU A 30 -9.82 5.09 19.53
C LEU A 30 -10.77 5.16 20.72
N VAL A 31 -11.75 6.04 20.63
CA VAL A 31 -12.76 6.24 21.67
C VAL A 31 -13.93 5.29 21.39
N SER A 32 -14.65 4.87 22.44
CA SER A 32 -15.85 4.06 22.27
C SER A 32 -16.92 4.82 21.47
N PRO A 33 -17.76 4.14 20.68
CA PRO A 33 -18.83 4.79 19.93
C PRO A 33 -19.79 5.57 20.86
N GLY A 34 -20.03 6.84 20.55
CA GLY A 34 -20.97 7.71 21.29
C GLY A 34 -20.39 8.49 22.47
N ASP A 35 -19.06 8.45 22.67
CA ASP A 35 -18.40 9.22 23.72
C ASP A 35 -18.43 10.73 23.39
N PRO A 36 -18.86 11.61 24.32
CA PRO A 36 -18.99 13.05 24.06
C PRO A 36 -17.68 13.76 23.71
N ASP A 37 -16.52 13.20 24.08
CA ASP A 37 -15.19 13.77 23.77
C ASP A 37 -14.58 13.18 22.48
N ALA A 38 -15.28 12.26 21.81
CA ALA A 38 -14.86 11.76 20.51
C ALA A 38 -15.09 12.85 19.44
N ALA A 39 -14.06 13.11 18.64
CA ALA A 39 -14.23 13.90 17.42
C ALA A 39 -15.11 13.10 16.44
N ASP A 40 -16.43 13.33 16.46
CA ASP A 40 -17.37 12.66 15.55
C ASP A 40 -17.04 13.05 14.10
N PRO A 41 -16.66 12.10 13.23
CA PRO A 41 -16.37 12.36 11.82
C PRO A 41 -17.50 13.11 11.11
N ALA A 42 -18.76 12.90 11.53
CA ALA A 42 -19.93 13.57 10.97
C ALA A 42 -19.89 15.10 11.16
N ASN A 43 -19.28 15.59 12.25
CA ASN A 43 -19.14 17.04 12.50
C ASN A 43 -18.17 17.73 11.53
N TYR A 44 -17.35 16.95 10.82
CA TYR A 44 -16.34 17.44 9.88
C TYR A 44 -16.64 17.02 8.43
N GLY A 45 -17.83 16.49 8.16
CA GLY A 45 -18.25 16.06 6.82
C GLY A 45 -17.68 14.71 6.36
N PHE A 46 -17.16 13.90 7.28
CA PHE A 46 -16.71 12.54 7.00
C PHE A 46 -17.76 11.52 7.42
N LEU A 47 -17.83 10.39 6.70
CA LEU A 47 -18.66 9.23 7.07
C LEU A 47 -18.06 8.52 8.28
N ARG A 48 -18.92 7.97 9.14
CA ARG A 48 -18.47 7.11 10.23
C ARG A 48 -17.97 5.77 9.70
N GLN A 49 -17.10 5.10 10.45
CA GLN A 49 -16.52 3.84 10.04
C GLN A 49 -17.59 2.76 9.78
N GLU A 50 -18.64 2.72 10.59
CA GLU A 50 -19.78 1.81 10.44
C GLU A 50 -20.65 2.08 9.19
N GLU A 51 -20.57 3.28 8.63
CA GLU A 51 -21.32 3.71 7.44
C GLU A 51 -20.49 3.59 6.16
N LEU A 52 -19.18 3.37 6.28
CA LEU A 52 -18.35 3.03 5.13
C LEU A 52 -18.84 1.70 4.57
N ASP A 53 -19.24 1.66 3.31
CA ASP A 53 -19.56 0.40 2.63
C ASP A 53 -18.26 -0.38 2.40
N ILE A 54 -17.90 -1.24 3.37
CA ILE A 54 -16.71 -2.12 3.33
C ILE A 54 -16.93 -3.31 2.38
N ARG A 55 -17.88 -3.23 1.44
CA ARG A 55 -17.93 -4.15 0.32
C ARG A 55 -16.80 -3.78 -0.65
N MET A 56 -15.56 -4.00 -0.23
CA MET A 56 -14.47 -4.14 -1.18
C MET A 56 -14.92 -5.21 -2.16
N ARG A 57 -15.10 -4.81 -3.42
CA ARG A 57 -15.25 -5.77 -4.50
C ARG A 57 -14.08 -6.73 -4.38
N GLY A 58 -14.39 -8.03 -4.32
CA GLY A 58 -13.39 -9.07 -4.15
C GLY A 58 -12.29 -8.95 -5.22
N PRO A 59 -11.14 -9.60 -4.99
CA PRO A 59 -10.02 -9.54 -5.91
C PRO A 59 -10.47 -9.91 -7.33
N ASP A 60 -9.92 -9.20 -8.32
CA ASP A 60 -10.17 -9.45 -9.74
C ASP A 60 -9.61 -10.83 -10.12
N GLY A 61 -10.46 -11.86 -10.09
CA GLY A 61 -10.07 -13.25 -10.29
C GLY A 61 -9.42 -13.48 -11.65
N ASP A 62 -10.01 -12.93 -12.72
CA ASP A 62 -9.46 -13.04 -14.07
C ASP A 62 -8.05 -12.44 -14.16
N LEU A 63 -7.81 -11.31 -13.47
CA LEU A 63 -6.49 -10.70 -13.42
C LEU A 63 -5.47 -11.60 -12.71
N LEU A 64 -5.85 -12.23 -11.61
CA LEU A 64 -4.96 -13.14 -10.86
C LEU A 64 -4.61 -14.38 -11.68
N ASP A 65 -5.61 -14.99 -12.32
CA ASP A 65 -5.41 -16.18 -13.16
C ASP A 65 -4.50 -15.88 -14.36
N VAL A 66 -4.71 -14.74 -15.02
CA VAL A 66 -3.86 -14.29 -16.13
C VAL A 66 -2.46 -13.95 -15.64
N LEU A 67 -2.32 -13.32 -14.47
CA LEU A 67 -1.00 -13.04 -13.89
C LEU A 67 -0.21 -14.29 -13.56
N ASP A 68 -0.84 -15.34 -13.01
CA ASP A 68 -0.19 -16.63 -12.75
C ASP A 68 0.27 -17.28 -14.07
N LEU A 69 -0.60 -17.26 -15.09
CA LEU A 69 -0.27 -17.77 -16.42
C LEU A 69 0.95 -17.03 -17.02
N VAL A 70 0.90 -15.71 -17.09
CA VAL A 70 1.96 -14.87 -17.68
C VAL A 70 3.28 -15.05 -16.92
N GLN A 71 3.26 -15.13 -15.59
CA GLN A 71 4.48 -15.34 -14.80
C GLN A 71 5.10 -16.72 -15.04
N ARG A 72 4.28 -17.75 -15.27
CA ARG A 72 4.77 -19.12 -15.56
C ARG A 72 5.28 -19.28 -16.98
N THR A 73 4.55 -18.75 -17.96
CA THR A 73 4.88 -18.93 -19.39
C THR A 73 5.78 -17.83 -19.93
N GLN A 74 5.86 -16.68 -19.25
CA GLN A 74 6.51 -15.46 -19.73
C GLN A 74 5.91 -14.94 -21.05
N GLU A 75 4.66 -15.32 -21.35
CA GLU A 75 3.93 -14.94 -22.56
C GLU A 75 2.90 -13.85 -22.25
N TYR A 76 2.99 -12.69 -22.90
CA TYR A 76 2.16 -11.51 -22.61
C TYR A 76 0.76 -11.56 -23.24
N GLN A 77 0.50 -12.53 -24.12
CA GLN A 77 -0.69 -12.59 -24.98
C GLN A 77 -1.98 -12.66 -24.14
N ALA A 78 -1.98 -13.45 -23.05
CA ALA A 78 -3.12 -13.55 -22.15
C ALA A 78 -3.45 -12.21 -21.45
N ALA A 79 -2.43 -11.47 -20.99
CA ALA A 79 -2.61 -10.12 -20.45
C ALA A 79 -3.17 -9.15 -21.49
N SER A 80 -2.68 -9.24 -22.73
CA SER A 80 -3.17 -8.39 -23.83
C SER A 80 -4.64 -8.67 -24.16
N GLN A 81 -5.06 -9.93 -24.12
CA GLN A 81 -6.44 -10.34 -24.37
C GLN A 81 -7.37 -9.88 -23.24
N LEU A 82 -6.94 -10.01 -21.98
CA LEU A 82 -7.70 -9.53 -20.82
C LEU A 82 -7.98 -8.02 -20.90
N LEU A 83 -6.98 -7.24 -21.31
CA LEU A 83 -7.13 -5.79 -21.48
C LEU A 83 -8.00 -5.43 -22.69
N ALA A 84 -7.95 -6.22 -23.77
CA ALA A 84 -8.78 -5.99 -24.95
C ALA A 84 -10.29 -6.11 -24.65
N GLY A 85 -10.67 -6.93 -23.67
CA GLY A 85 -12.05 -7.06 -23.19
C GLY A 85 -12.55 -5.92 -22.30
N THR A 86 -11.73 -4.90 -22.02
CA THR A 86 -12.07 -3.79 -21.12
C THR A 86 -12.21 -2.45 -21.84
N GLU A 87 -13.15 -1.62 -21.37
CA GLU A 87 -13.35 -0.26 -21.87
C GLU A 87 -12.07 0.58 -21.74
N ILE A 88 -11.73 1.36 -22.78
CA ILE A 88 -10.47 2.11 -22.88
C ILE A 88 -10.30 3.12 -21.73
N SER A 89 -11.39 3.81 -21.35
CA SER A 89 -11.43 4.78 -20.26
C SER A 89 -11.97 4.22 -18.94
N GLY A 90 -12.14 2.90 -18.85
CA GLY A 90 -12.67 2.26 -17.65
C GLY A 90 -11.65 2.19 -16.52
N GLU A 91 -12.09 2.51 -15.31
CA GLU A 91 -11.28 2.40 -14.08
C GLU A 91 -10.66 0.99 -13.93
N THR A 92 -11.44 -0.05 -14.22
CA THR A 92 -10.99 -1.45 -14.20
C THR A 92 -9.81 -1.71 -15.13
N ARG A 93 -9.80 -1.12 -16.33
CA ARG A 93 -8.68 -1.26 -17.27
C ARG A 93 -7.42 -0.62 -16.70
N TRP A 94 -7.55 0.57 -16.12
CA TRP A 94 -6.44 1.28 -15.53
C TRP A 94 -5.83 0.50 -14.36
N GLN A 95 -6.67 -0.03 -13.47
CA GLN A 95 -6.26 -0.90 -12.37
C GLN A 95 -5.52 -2.15 -12.85
N ARG A 96 -6.05 -2.84 -13.87
CA ARG A 96 -5.40 -4.03 -14.47
C ARG A 96 -4.04 -3.68 -15.07
N VAL A 97 -3.94 -2.57 -15.81
CA VAL A 97 -2.66 -2.09 -16.38
C VAL A 97 -1.64 -1.81 -15.29
N GLN A 98 -2.04 -1.11 -14.22
CA GLN A 98 -1.17 -0.84 -13.09
C GLN A 98 -0.73 -2.13 -12.38
N ALA A 99 -1.65 -3.09 -12.22
CA ALA A 99 -1.32 -4.38 -11.61
C ALA A 99 -0.31 -5.17 -12.45
N PHE A 100 -0.45 -5.22 -13.77
CA PHE A 100 0.53 -5.86 -14.66
C PHE A 100 1.91 -5.19 -14.57
N ALA A 101 1.96 -3.86 -14.56
CA ALA A 101 3.21 -3.11 -14.42
C ALA A 101 3.86 -3.34 -13.05
N GLY A 102 3.06 -3.38 -11.98
CA GLY A 102 3.51 -3.67 -10.63
C GLY A 102 4.05 -5.09 -10.49
N ALA A 103 3.35 -6.09 -11.05
CA ALA A 103 3.77 -7.48 -11.06
C ALA A 103 5.11 -7.67 -11.80
N ALA A 104 5.26 -7.09 -12.99
CA ALA A 104 6.52 -7.15 -13.73
C ALA A 104 7.68 -6.49 -12.96
N SER A 105 7.41 -5.36 -12.29
CA SER A 105 8.41 -4.65 -11.48
C SER A 105 8.83 -5.46 -10.25
N LEU A 106 7.89 -6.12 -9.60
CA LEU A 106 8.15 -7.03 -8.48
C LEU A 106 8.95 -8.26 -8.94
N GLU A 107 8.59 -8.85 -10.08
CA GLU A 107 9.30 -9.99 -10.65
C GLU A 107 10.75 -9.63 -11.01
N LEU A 108 10.96 -8.44 -11.58
CA LEU A 108 12.30 -7.91 -11.85
C LEU A 108 13.08 -7.67 -10.56
N GLN A 109 12.44 -7.17 -9.50
CA GLN A 109 13.10 -7.00 -8.20
C GLN A 109 13.54 -8.34 -7.60
N GLN A 110 12.70 -9.38 -7.73
CA GLN A 110 13.00 -10.72 -7.23
C GLN A 110 14.05 -11.44 -8.08
N ARG A 111 14.04 -11.21 -9.40
CA ARG A 111 14.98 -11.79 -10.37
C ARG A 111 15.55 -10.67 -11.25
N PRO A 112 16.52 -9.90 -10.75
CA PRO A 112 17.08 -8.76 -11.48
C PRO A 112 17.82 -9.15 -12.77
N GLY A 113 18.14 -10.44 -12.94
CA GLY A 113 18.85 -10.98 -14.09
C GLY A 113 20.36 -10.77 -13.97
N GLY A 114 21.13 -11.84 -14.13
CA GLY A 114 22.59 -11.83 -14.20
C GLY A 114 23.11 -12.05 -15.63
N VAL A 115 24.44 -12.09 -15.78
CA VAL A 115 25.07 -12.47 -17.06
C VAL A 115 24.66 -13.92 -17.37
N SER A 116 23.84 -14.09 -18.41
CA SER A 116 23.24 -15.36 -18.90
C SER A 116 21.86 -15.74 -18.36
N GLU A 117 21.25 -14.97 -17.46
CA GLU A 117 19.88 -15.23 -16.99
C GLU A 117 18.86 -14.26 -17.60
N THR A 118 17.66 -14.76 -17.91
CA THR A 118 16.56 -13.90 -18.32
C THR A 118 16.03 -13.13 -17.11
N PRO A 119 16.02 -11.78 -17.12
CA PRO A 119 15.47 -10.99 -16.02
C PRO A 119 13.96 -11.26 -15.83
N GLY A 120 13.50 -11.20 -14.59
CA GLY A 120 12.07 -11.23 -14.29
C GLY A 120 11.33 -10.06 -14.94
N GLY A 121 10.07 -10.26 -15.34
CA GLY A 121 9.28 -9.21 -15.98
C GLY A 121 9.66 -8.93 -17.44
N GLN A 122 10.51 -9.77 -18.06
CA GLN A 122 10.94 -9.61 -19.46
C GLN A 122 9.77 -9.64 -20.45
N TRP A 123 8.70 -10.39 -20.14
CA TRP A 123 7.46 -10.44 -20.94
C TRP A 123 6.85 -9.05 -21.18
N LEU A 124 6.94 -8.13 -20.21
CA LEU A 124 6.43 -6.77 -20.36
C LEU A 124 7.30 -5.95 -21.32
N ARG A 125 8.62 -6.17 -21.32
CA ARG A 125 9.52 -5.52 -22.28
C ARG A 125 9.26 -6.00 -23.71
N VAL A 126 9.06 -7.31 -23.88
CA VAL A 126 8.69 -7.90 -25.18
C VAL A 126 7.38 -7.30 -25.67
N TRP A 127 6.36 -7.27 -24.81
CA TRP A 127 5.08 -6.66 -25.14
C TRP A 127 5.22 -5.21 -25.59
N ARG A 128 5.98 -4.38 -24.86
CA ARG A 128 6.21 -2.97 -25.22
C ARG A 128 7.00 -2.80 -26.52
N GLY A 129 7.83 -3.76 -26.90
CA GLY A 129 8.54 -3.80 -28.17
C GLY A 129 7.62 -4.16 -29.35
N GLU A 130 6.75 -5.15 -29.17
CA GLU A 130 5.86 -5.65 -30.22
C GLU A 130 4.61 -4.77 -30.44
N LYS A 131 4.10 -4.13 -29.38
CA LYS A 131 2.97 -3.20 -29.45
C LYS A 131 3.33 -1.85 -28.82
N PRO A 132 4.00 -0.96 -29.57
CA PRO A 132 4.23 0.41 -29.14
C PRO A 132 2.89 1.18 -28.98
N LYS A 133 2.93 2.28 -28.21
CA LYS A 133 1.75 3.11 -27.90
C LYS A 133 1.11 3.72 -29.14
#